data_AF-A0AAJ1QEB9-F1
#
_entry.id   AF-A0AAJ1QEB9-F1
#
_cell.length_a   1.000
_cell.length_b   1.000
_cell.length_c   1.000
_cell.angle_alpha   90.00
_cell.angle_beta   90.00
_cell.angle_gamma   90.00
#
_symmetry.space_group_name_H-M   'P 1'
#
loop_
_entity.id
_entity.type
_entity.pdbx_description
1 polymer ?
#
loop_
_entity_poly.entity_id
_entity_poly.type
_entity_poly.pdbx_seq_one_letter_code
_entity_poly.pdbx_strand_id
1 'polypeptide(L)' 'MEKKLKLIWDFYGPDAIPTAKHHAIHLKQYAEKEKLQSTIAEFVEVEPEYAVAYLVVVESEMIQVRDALIPHRGEWHVEE' A
#
# COMPACT_ATOMS: atom_id res chain seq x y z
N MET A 1 -5.85 16.71 -12.36
CA MET A 1 -5.32 15.95 -11.20
C MET A 1 -4.38 14.89 -11.74
N GLU A 2 -3.27 14.67 -11.06
CA GLU A 2 -2.36 13.57 -11.39
C GLU A 2 -3.04 12.23 -11.08
N LYS A 3 -2.79 11.21 -11.90
CA LYS A 3 -3.34 9.87 -11.65
C LYS A 3 -2.68 9.28 -10.41
N LYS A 4 -3.40 8.40 -9.74
CA LYS A 4 -2.93 7.69 -8.55
C LYS A 4 -2.90 6.18 -8.81
N LEU A 5 -1.95 5.51 -8.18
CA LEU A 5 -1.85 4.05 -8.20
C LEU A 5 -1.88 3.53 -6.77
N LYS A 6 -2.54 2.39 -6.57
CA LYS A 6 -2.49 1.62 -5.34
C LYS A 6 -1.44 0.51 -5.51
N LEU A 7 -0.38 0.57 -4.71
CA LEU A 7 0.64 -0.47 -4.59
C LEU A 7 0.24 -1.41 -3.46
N ILE A 8 0.23 -2.71 -3.70
CA ILE A 8 -0.44 -3.71 -2.85
C ILE A 8 0.53 -4.82 -2.44
N TRP A 9 0.45 -5.20 -1.16
CA TRP A 9 1.07 -6.38 -0.58
C TRP A 9 -0.01 -7.32 -0.07
N ASP A 10 0.13 -8.59 -0.41
CA ASP A 10 -0.78 -9.68 -0.04
C ASP A 10 -0.17 -10.51 1.09
N PHE A 11 -0.97 -10.77 2.11
CA PHE A 11 -0.59 -11.61 3.25
C PHE A 11 -1.60 -12.74 3.40
N TYR A 12 -1.11 -13.96 3.56
CA TYR A 12 -1.93 -15.17 3.69
C TYR A 12 -1.60 -15.94 4.98
N GLY A 13 -2.56 -16.72 5.46
CA GLY A 13 -2.44 -17.57 6.63
C GLY A 13 -2.97 -16.92 7.93
N PRO A 14 -2.79 -17.60 9.07
CA PRO A 14 -3.42 -17.21 10.34
C PRO A 14 -3.01 -15.83 10.85
N ASP A 15 -1.83 -15.35 10.44
CA ASP A 15 -1.30 -14.04 10.82
C ASP A 15 -1.46 -12.97 9.71
N ALA A 16 -2.26 -13.25 8.67
CA ALA A 16 -2.44 -12.33 7.54
C ALA A 16 -2.92 -10.95 7.99
N ILE A 17 -3.99 -10.91 8.78
CA ILE A 17 -4.62 -9.66 9.28
C ILE A 17 -3.68 -8.85 10.17
N PRO A 18 -3.09 -9.40 11.25
CA PRO A 18 -2.17 -8.62 12.09
C PRO A 18 -0.93 -8.17 11.30
N THR A 19 -0.43 -8.98 10.35
CA THR A 19 0.71 -8.61 9.49
C THR A 19 0.35 -7.45 8.57
N ALA A 20 -0.76 -7.53 7.85
CA ALA A 20 -1.22 -6.47 6.95
C ALA A 20 -1.44 -5.15 7.70
N LYS A 21 -2.06 -5.21 8.88
CA LYS A 21 -2.27 -4.05 9.76
C LYS A 21 -0.96 -3.41 10.19
N HIS A 22 0.03 -4.20 10.61
CA HIS A 22 1.34 -3.68 10.99
C HIS A 22 2.10 -3.11 9.79
N HIS A 23 2.02 -3.78 8.64
CA HIS A 23 2.66 -3.35 7.41
C HIS A 23 2.12 -1.99 6.93
N ALA A 24 0.81 -1.75 7.00
CA ALA A 24 0.21 -0.45 6.68
C ALA A 24 0.76 0.71 7.54
N ILE A 25 1.07 0.46 8.82
CA ILE A 25 1.72 1.45 9.69
C ILE A 25 3.12 1.81 9.15
N HIS A 26 3.89 0.82 8.72
CA HIS A 26 5.21 1.06 8.13
C HIS A 26 5.14 1.79 6.77
N LEU A 27 4.15 1.45 5.93
CA LEU A 27 3.90 2.17 4.67
C LEU A 27 3.62 3.65 4.93
N LYS A 28 2.80 3.95 5.95
CA LYS A 28 2.54 5.33 6.37
C LYS A 28 3.81 6.05 6.84
N GLN A 29 4.60 5.41 7.71
CA GLN A 29 5.87 5.97 8.19
C GLN A 29 6.87 6.23 7.05
N TYR A 30 6.94 5.32 6.08
CA TYR A 30 7.75 5.49 4.88
C TYR A 30 7.28 6.70 4.07
N ALA A 31 5.98 6.81 3.81
CA ALA A 31 5.42 7.93 3.05
C ALA A 31 5.69 9.28 3.72
N GLU A 32 5.56 9.36 5.05
CA GLU A 32 5.89 10.56 5.84
C GLU A 32 7.39 10.90 5.78
N LYS A 33 8.27 9.89 5.89
CA LYS A 33 9.73 10.05 5.83
C LYS A 33 10.19 10.55 4.46
N GLU A 34 9.68 9.95 3.39
CA GLU A 34 10.03 10.29 2.00
C GLU A 34 9.25 11.51 1.49
N LYS A 35 8.34 12.07 2.29
CA LYS A 35 7.52 13.24 1.99
C LYS A 35 6.69 13.08 0.72
N LEU A 36 6.12 11.88 0.55
CA LEU A 36 5.26 11.56 -0.59
C LEU A 36 3.99 12.41 -0.60
N GLN A 37 3.47 12.69 -1.77
CA GLN A 37 2.30 13.52 -1.96
C GLN A 37 1.00 12.72 -1.79
N SER A 38 0.12 13.21 -0.91
CA SER A 38 -1.28 12.77 -0.80
C SER A 38 -1.46 11.26 -0.77
N THR A 39 -0.71 10.58 0.11
CA THR A 39 -0.71 9.12 0.20
C THR A 39 -1.75 8.58 1.17
N ILE A 40 -2.43 7.51 0.77
CA ILE A 40 -3.32 6.72 1.64
C ILE A 40 -2.60 5.40 1.93
N ALA A 41 -2.40 5.08 3.20
CA ALA A 41 -1.75 3.84 3.64
C ALA A 41 -2.69 3.11 4.59
N GLU A 42 -3.25 1.99 4.14
CA GLU A 42 -4.27 1.24 4.88
C GLU A 42 -4.11 -0.26 4.67
N PHE A 43 -4.91 -1.05 5.39
CA PHE A 43 -5.04 -2.48 5.18
C PHE A 43 -6.51 -2.85 5.04
N VAL A 44 -6.77 -3.96 4.37
CA VAL A 44 -8.12 -4.54 4.21
C VAL A 44 -8.03 -6.01 4.57
N GLU A 45 -8.85 -6.43 5.52
CA GLU A 45 -9.17 -7.84 5.73
C GLU A 45 -10.09 -8.29 4.60
N VAL A 46 -9.61 -9.21 3.76
CA VAL A 46 -10.37 -9.73 2.62
C VAL A 46 -11.14 -10.98 3.07
N GLU A 47 -10.45 -11.88 3.78
CA GLU A 47 -10.96 -13.11 4.39
C GLU A 47 -10.17 -13.43 5.68
N PRO A 48 -10.62 -14.37 6.55
CA PRO A 48 -9.98 -14.63 7.85
C PRO A 48 -8.47 -14.93 7.80
N GLU A 49 -7.99 -15.53 6.72
CA GLU A 49 -6.58 -15.85 6.50
C GLU A 49 -6.00 -15.15 5.26
N TYR A 50 -6.62 -14.05 4.82
CA TYR A 50 -6.14 -13.25 3.71
C TYR A 50 -6.43 -11.77 3.95
N ALA A 51 -5.36 -10.99 4.02
CA ALA A 51 -5.43 -9.55 4.14
C ALA A 51 -4.42 -8.87 3.23
N VAL A 52 -4.72 -7.65 2.84
CA VAL A 52 -3.85 -6.84 2.01
C VAL A 52 -3.48 -5.56 2.75
N ALA A 53 -2.24 -5.10 2.57
CA ALA A 53 -1.84 -3.73 2.90
C ALA A 53 -1.58 -2.98 1.59
N TYR A 54 -1.88 -1.69 1.56
CA TYR A 54 -1.64 -0.91 0.36
C TYR A 54 -1.22 0.53 0.65
N LEU A 55 -0.52 1.10 -0.32
CA LEU A 55 -0.13 2.50 -0.36
C LEU A 55 -0.59 3.11 -1.69
N VAL A 56 -1.44 4.14 -1.62
CA VAL A 56 -1.83 4.93 -2.78
C VAL A 56 -0.81 6.06 -2.96
N VAL A 57 -0.26 6.19 -4.16
CA VAL A 57 0.75 7.19 -4.53
C VAL A 57 0.36 7.87 -5.84
N VAL A 58 0.87 9.08 -6.08
CA VAL A 58 0.75 9.71 -7.40
C VAL A 58 1.65 9.00 -8.42
N GLU A 59 1.28 9.04 -9.70
CA GLU A 59 1.97 8.32 -10.78
C GLU A 59 3.47 8.66 -10.85
N SER A 60 3.85 9.92 -10.64
CA SER A 60 5.26 10.36 -10.62
C SER A 60 6.10 9.75 -9.50
N GLU A 61 5.50 9.37 -8.37
CA GLU A 61 6.19 8.77 -7.21
C GLU A 61 6.23 7.23 -7.29
N MET A 62 5.43 6.62 -8.16
CA MET A 62 5.24 5.17 -8.20
C MET A 62 6.54 4.40 -8.39
N ILE A 63 7.41 4.84 -9.30
CA ILE A 63 8.67 4.12 -9.59
C ILE A 63 9.60 4.11 -8.36
N GLN A 64 9.74 5.24 -7.66
CA GLN A 64 10.54 5.33 -6.44
C GLN A 64 10.05 4.35 -5.38
N VAL A 65 8.73 4.32 -5.15
CA VAL A 65 8.12 3.49 -4.11
C VAL A 65 8.18 2.02 -4.48
N ARG A 66 7.92 1.67 -5.74
CA ARG A 66 8.02 0.30 -6.25
C ARG A 66 9.44 -0.24 -6.07
N ASP A 67 10.45 0.51 -6.46
CA ASP A 67 11.83 0.04 -6.42
C ASP A 67 12.37 -0.07 -5.00
N ALA A 68 11.87 0.77 -4.07
CA ALA A 68 12.26 0.72 -2.67
C ALA A 68 11.55 -0.38 -1.86
N LEU A 69 10.24 -0.61 -2.12
CA LEU A 69 9.39 -1.44 -1.25
C LEU A 69 8.90 -2.74 -1.90
N ILE A 70 9.05 -2.89 -3.22
CA ILE A 70 8.78 -4.11 -3.98
C ILE A 70 7.36 -4.67 -3.68
N PRO A 71 6.29 -3.94 -4.06
CA PRO A 71 4.93 -4.45 -3.93
C PRO A 71 4.69 -5.69 -4.79
N HIS A 72 3.75 -6.54 -4.38
CA HIS A 72 3.37 -7.72 -5.16
C HIS A 72 2.64 -7.34 -6.45
N ARG A 73 1.80 -6.29 -6.39
CA ARG A 73 1.05 -5.79 -7.54
C ARG A 73 0.71 -4.30 -7.41
N GLY A 74 0.29 -3.71 -8.52
CA GLY A 74 -0.22 -2.35 -8.57
C GLY A 74 -1.49 -2.26 -9.41
N GLU A 75 -2.42 -1.39 -9.00
CA GLU A 75 -3.66 -1.10 -9.73
C GLU A 75 -3.89 0.42 -9.81
N TRP A 76 -4.63 0.87 -10.81
CA TRP A 76 -5.06 2.26 -10.88
C TRP A 76 -6.03 2.56 -9.74
N HIS A 77 -5.77 3.63 -8.99
CA HIS A 77 -6.69 4.08 -7.96
C HIS A 77 -7.76 4.95 -8.61
N VAL A 78 -9.00 4.46 -8.57
CA VAL A 78 -10.19 5.21 -8.96
C VAL A 78 -10.77 5.82 -7.70
N GLU A 79 -10.80 7.15 -7.62
CA GLU A 79 -11.52 7.86 -6.56
C GLU A 79 -13.04 7.68 -6.81
N GLU A 80 -13.76 7.11 -5.85
CA GLU A 80 -15.24 7.06 -5.86
C GLU A 80 -15.85 8.36 -5.33
#